data_AF-A0A2A4RJV4-F1
#
_entry.id   AF-A0A2A4RJV4-F1
#
_cell.length_a   1.000
_cell.length_b   1.000
_cell.length_c   1.000
_cell.angle_alpha   90.00
_cell.angle_beta   90.00
_cell.angle_gamma   90.00
#
_symmetry.space_group_name_H-M   'P 1'
#
loop_
_entity.id
_entity.type
_entity.pdbx_description
1 polymer ?
#
loop_
_entity_poly.entity_id
_entity_poly.type
_entity_poly.pdbx_seq_one_letter_code
_entity_poly.pdbx_strand_id
1 'polypeptide(L)'
;MGVLGSLMMKHARLNRSQAGILCTLVFAGASILLGGCSKAMAPTFTAMGVREIEHHKDRSVIEFSIQATNPNKEPIPLKQIRYRVEIDGVEVFSGVRSPQTTLHTYSSHVFKLPAVIPASALSDSESVSYLIVGTAQYVPPGRLSEVLFDAEVRVPEAAIELSGTINTGN
;
A
#
# COMPACT_ATOMS: atom_id res chain seq x y z
N MET A 1 -68.01 53.75 -48.62
CA MET A 1 -67.05 53.92 -49.75
C MET A 1 -65.68 53.47 -49.26
N GLY A 2 -64.89 52.85 -50.14
CA GLY A 2 -63.70 52.02 -49.84
C GLY A 2 -62.70 52.63 -48.84
N VAL A 3 -61.77 51.86 -48.30
CA VAL A 3 -60.57 51.45 -49.04
C VAL A 3 -59.98 50.16 -48.43
N LEU A 4 -59.58 49.28 -49.35
CA LEU A 4 -58.73 48.10 -49.17
C LEU A 4 -57.44 48.41 -48.38
N GLY A 5 -57.00 47.48 -47.54
CA GLY A 5 -55.70 47.61 -46.85
C GLY A 5 -55.06 46.29 -46.46
N SER A 6 -54.29 45.73 -47.40
CA SER A 6 -53.13 44.84 -47.20
C SER A 6 -53.23 43.64 -46.26
N LEU A 7 -53.47 42.49 -46.88
CA LEU A 7 -53.11 41.16 -46.39
C LEU A 7 -51.57 41.04 -46.30
N MET A 8 -51.02 41.17 -45.10
CA MET A 8 -49.57 41.06 -44.86
C MET A 8 -49.18 39.58 -44.71
N MET A 9 -48.64 39.02 -45.80
CA MET A 9 -48.03 37.69 -45.88
C MET A 9 -46.71 37.67 -45.10
N LYS A 10 -46.71 37.07 -43.90
CA LYS A 10 -45.49 36.86 -43.10
C LYS A 10 -44.93 35.47 -43.40
N HIS A 11 -44.08 35.37 -44.42
CA HIS A 11 -43.29 34.17 -44.68
C HIS A 11 -42.30 33.93 -43.54
N ALA A 12 -42.61 32.97 -42.66
CA ALA A 12 -41.66 32.39 -41.74
C ALA A 12 -40.64 31.55 -42.53
N ARG A 13 -39.44 32.10 -42.77
CA ARG A 13 -38.29 31.30 -43.21
C ARG A 13 -37.82 30.47 -42.02
N LEU A 14 -38.17 29.19 -41.98
CA LEU A 14 -37.51 28.24 -41.09
C LEU A 14 -36.04 28.10 -41.51
N ASN A 15 -35.17 28.50 -40.60
CA ASN A 15 -33.72 28.54 -40.77
C ASN A 15 -33.17 27.10 -40.71
N ARG A 16 -32.53 26.68 -41.81
CA ARG A 16 -32.16 25.29 -42.14
C ARG A 16 -30.87 24.80 -41.43
N SER A 17 -30.48 25.41 -40.31
CA SER A 17 -29.11 25.33 -39.77
C SER A 17 -29.03 24.82 -38.32
N GLN A 18 -29.87 23.84 -37.93
CA GLN A 18 -29.78 23.22 -36.60
C GLN A 18 -29.82 21.68 -36.61
N ALA A 19 -29.57 21.04 -37.75
CA ALA A 19 -29.54 19.57 -37.84
C ALA A 19 -28.17 18.94 -37.55
N GLY A 20 -27.12 19.72 -37.30
CA GLY A 20 -25.73 19.23 -37.24
C GLY A 20 -25.10 19.07 -35.86
N ILE A 21 -25.76 19.47 -34.77
CA ILE A 21 -25.10 19.59 -33.45
C ILE A 21 -25.62 18.55 -32.43
N LEU A 22 -26.68 17.79 -32.76
CA LEU A 22 -27.32 16.90 -31.78
C LEU A 22 -26.70 15.49 -31.67
N CYS A 23 -25.80 15.10 -32.58
CA CYS A 23 -25.33 13.70 -32.67
C CYS A 23 -24.00 13.42 -31.94
N THR A 24 -23.30 14.45 -31.46
CA THR A 24 -21.94 14.32 -30.89
C THR A 24 -21.90 14.29 -29.35
N LEU A 25 -23.05 14.34 -28.67
CA LEU A 25 -23.12 14.36 -27.20
C LEU A 25 -23.48 13.00 -26.57
N VAL A 26 -23.86 12.00 -27.35
CA VAL A 26 -24.26 10.68 -26.81
C VAL A 26 -23.08 9.72 -26.64
N PHE A 27 -21.97 9.90 -27.37
CA PHE A 27 -20.80 9.02 -27.28
C PHE A 27 -19.77 9.40 -26.21
N ALA A 28 -19.86 10.61 -25.63
CA ALA A 28 -18.91 11.07 -24.60
C ALA A 28 -19.29 10.64 -23.16
N GLY A 29 -20.48 10.08 -22.95
CA GLY A 29 -20.98 9.71 -21.61
C GLY A 29 -20.72 8.26 -21.17
N ALA A 30 -20.37 7.35 -22.09
CA ALA A 30 -20.33 5.92 -21.80
C ALA A 30 -18.96 5.38 -21.33
N SER A 31 -17.89 6.18 -21.42
CA SER A 31 -16.52 5.71 -21.13
C SER A 31 -16.11 5.76 -19.65
N ILE A 32 -16.94 6.34 -18.77
CA ILE A 32 -16.59 6.55 -17.35
C ILE A 32 -17.02 5.35 -16.46
N LEU A 33 -17.86 4.44 -16.95
CA LEU A 33 -18.44 3.35 -16.14
C LEU A 33 -17.66 2.03 -16.16
N LEU A 34 -16.54 1.93 -16.88
CA LEU A 34 -15.69 0.73 -16.90
C LEU A 34 -14.44 0.86 -16.02
N GLY A 35 -14.38 1.89 -15.17
CA GLY A 35 -13.36 2.04 -14.12
C GLY A 35 -13.54 1.01 -13.00
N GLY A 36 -13.29 -0.26 -13.30
CA GLY A 36 -13.14 -1.32 -12.31
C GLY A 36 -11.89 -1.09 -11.49
N CYS A 37 -11.96 -0.18 -10.51
CA CYS A 37 -10.92 0.04 -9.51
C CYS A 37 -10.87 -1.10 -8.49
N SER A 38 -10.76 -2.36 -8.93
CA SER A 38 -10.35 -3.46 -8.04
C SER A 38 -8.83 -3.46 -7.90
N LYS A 39 -8.26 -2.36 -7.40
CA LYS A 39 -6.83 -2.28 -7.14
C LYS A 39 -6.58 -3.02 -5.84
N ALA A 40 -5.94 -4.18 -5.91
CA ALA A 40 -5.50 -4.89 -4.70
C ALA A 40 -4.64 -3.96 -3.86
N MET A 41 -4.98 -3.86 -2.57
CA MET A 41 -4.29 -3.01 -1.62
C MET A 41 -3.08 -3.76 -1.04
N ALA A 42 -1.98 -3.06 -0.83
CA ALA A 42 -0.81 -3.62 -0.16
C ALA A 42 -1.13 -3.94 1.31
N PRO A 43 -0.48 -4.95 1.91
CA PRO A 43 -0.54 -5.15 3.36
C PRO A 43 0.09 -3.96 4.10
N THR A 44 -0.37 -3.71 5.32
CA THR A 44 0.19 -2.68 6.21
C THR A 44 0.88 -3.33 7.41
N PHE A 45 1.83 -2.61 8.01
CA PHE A 45 2.64 -3.11 9.12
C PHE A 45 2.62 -2.14 10.31
N THR A 46 2.53 -2.68 11.51
CA THR A 46 2.56 -1.91 12.77
C THR A 46 3.47 -2.60 13.79
N ALA A 47 4.20 -1.81 14.58
CA ALA A 47 5.02 -2.32 15.68
C ALA A 47 4.11 -2.67 16.86
N MET A 48 4.23 -3.89 17.37
CA MET A 48 3.47 -4.38 18.53
C MET A 48 4.31 -4.38 19.81
N GLY A 49 5.61 -4.53 19.69
CA GLY A 49 6.50 -4.54 20.84
C GLY A 49 7.91 -5.02 20.51
N VAL A 50 8.79 -4.89 21.49
CA VAL A 50 10.20 -5.27 21.39
C VAL A 50 10.56 -6.11 22.61
N ARG A 51 11.35 -7.16 22.41
CA ARG A 51 11.82 -8.02 23.49
C ARG A 51 13.26 -8.46 23.24
N GLU A 52 14.12 -8.33 24.23
CA GLU A 52 15.42 -8.99 24.23
C GLU A 52 15.23 -10.48 24.51
N ILE A 53 15.74 -11.33 23.62
CA ILE A 53 15.59 -12.79 23.73
C ILE A 53 16.88 -13.50 24.12
N GLU A 54 18.01 -12.84 23.91
CA GLU A 54 19.33 -13.34 24.26
C GLU A 54 20.25 -12.16 24.53
N HIS A 55 21.00 -12.25 25.62
CA HIS A 55 21.95 -11.22 26.05
C HIS A 55 23.32 -11.87 26.24
N HIS A 56 24.32 -11.35 25.53
CA HIS A 56 25.73 -11.70 25.70
C HIS A 56 26.54 -10.44 25.94
N LYS A 57 27.76 -10.63 26.47
CA LYS A 57 28.68 -9.54 26.81
C LYS A 57 28.88 -8.52 25.67
N ASP A 58 28.91 -8.98 24.42
CA ASP A 58 29.22 -8.14 23.27
C ASP A 58 28.01 -7.90 22.34
N ARG A 59 26.92 -8.67 22.50
CA ARG A 59 25.80 -8.71 21.57
C ARG A 59 24.49 -9.07 22.25
N SER A 60 23.41 -8.44 21.81
CA SER A 60 22.04 -8.79 22.18
C SER A 60 21.24 -9.20 20.96
N VAL A 61 20.35 -10.16 21.11
CA VAL A 61 19.36 -10.51 20.09
C VAL A 61 18.02 -9.88 20.50
N ILE A 62 17.59 -8.91 19.69
CA ILE A 62 16.33 -8.19 19.89
C ILE A 62 15.29 -8.73 18.92
N GLU A 63 14.12 -9.08 19.45
CA GLU A 63 12.97 -9.56 18.70
C GLU A 63 11.91 -8.45 18.59
N PHE A 64 11.68 -7.98 17.37
CA PHE A 64 10.63 -7.01 17.07
C PHE A 64 9.35 -7.74 16.68
N SER A 65 8.29 -7.55 17.46
CA SER A 65 6.95 -8.08 17.15
C SER A 65 6.23 -7.12 16.22
N ILE A 66 5.89 -7.59 15.02
CA ILE A 66 5.26 -6.79 13.97
C ILE A 66 3.93 -7.42 13.62
N GLN A 67 2.87 -6.61 13.60
CA GLN A 67 1.58 -7.00 13.06
C GLN A 67 1.51 -6.60 11.60
N ALA A 68 1.26 -7.58 10.72
CA ALA A 68 0.84 -7.35 9.35
C ALA A 68 -0.68 -7.43 9.24
N THR A 69 -1.29 -6.54 8.47
CA THR A 69 -2.74 -6.51 8.24
C THR A 69 -3.03 -6.63 6.75
N ASN A 70 -3.95 -7.52 6.39
CA ASN A 70 -4.47 -7.65 5.03
C ASN A 70 -5.79 -6.90 4.90
N PRO A 71 -5.83 -5.76 4.18
CA PRO A 71 -7.07 -5.00 3.97
C PRO A 71 -7.95 -5.59 2.85
N ASN A 72 -7.60 -6.74 2.25
CA ASN A 72 -8.29 -7.29 1.10
C ASN A 72 -9.20 -8.47 1.48
N LYS A 73 -10.20 -8.70 0.63
CA LYS A 73 -11.11 -9.86 0.70
C LYS A 73 -10.44 -11.20 0.36
N GLU A 74 -9.29 -11.15 -0.29
CA GLU A 74 -8.51 -12.31 -0.73
C GLU A 74 -7.23 -12.43 0.11
N PRO A 75 -6.73 -13.66 0.34
CA PRO A 75 -5.50 -13.86 1.11
C PRO A 75 -4.27 -13.29 0.39
N ILE A 76 -3.30 -12.80 1.17
CA ILE A 76 -2.01 -12.29 0.67
C ILE A 76 -0.86 -13.14 1.22
N PRO A 77 -0.21 -13.96 0.37
CA PRO A 77 1.04 -14.61 0.71
C PRO A 77 2.19 -13.61 0.87
N LEU A 78 2.87 -13.62 2.02
CA LEU A 78 4.12 -12.88 2.24
C LEU A 78 5.31 -13.80 1.93
N LYS A 79 6.27 -13.31 1.14
CA LYS A 79 7.36 -14.13 0.61
C LYS A 79 8.70 -13.82 1.27
N GLN A 80 9.09 -12.55 1.26
CA GLN A 80 10.38 -12.10 1.74
C GLN A 80 10.25 -10.73 2.38
N ILE A 81 10.98 -10.50 3.46
CA ILE A 81 11.12 -9.21 4.12
C ILE A 81 12.61 -8.87 4.15
N ARG A 82 12.97 -7.72 3.60
CA ARG A 82 14.30 -7.12 3.74
C ARG A 82 14.17 -5.92 4.66
N TYR A 83 14.99 -5.83 5.69
CA TYR A 83 14.91 -4.76 6.67
C TYR A 83 16.28 -4.41 7.23
N ARG A 84 16.38 -3.17 7.70
CA ARG A 84 17.47 -2.68 8.54
C ARG A 84 16.90 -2.14 9.84
N VAL A 85 17.74 -2.14 10.87
CA VAL A 85 17.43 -1.58 12.18
C VAL A 85 18.44 -0.49 12.47
N GLU A 86 17.93 0.67 12.81
CA GLU A 86 18.68 1.82 13.28
C GLU A 86 18.38 2.01 14.77
N ILE A 87 19.42 2.31 15.53
CA ILE A 87 19.37 2.62 16.96
C ILE A 87 19.98 4.00 17.13
N ASP A 88 19.22 4.95 17.68
CA ASP A 88 19.58 6.37 17.75
C ASP A 88 20.12 6.95 16.43
N GLY A 89 19.49 6.53 15.31
CA GLY A 89 19.83 6.98 13.95
C GLY A 89 21.06 6.32 13.32
N VAL A 90 21.67 5.33 13.98
CA VAL A 90 22.79 4.56 13.45
C VAL A 90 22.33 3.17 13.04
N GLU A 91 22.59 2.76 11.80
CA GLU A 91 22.31 1.38 11.35
C GLU A 91 23.18 0.38 12.13
N VAL A 92 22.53 -0.51 12.88
CA VAL A 92 23.20 -1.56 13.67
C VAL A 92 23.00 -2.96 13.10
N PHE A 93 22.01 -3.13 12.21
CA PHE A 93 21.66 -4.42 11.65
C PHE A 93 20.99 -4.27 10.28
N SER A 94 21.27 -5.19 9.37
CA SER A 94 20.51 -5.40 8.14
C SER A 94 20.35 -6.89 7.84
N GLY A 95 19.20 -7.29 7.30
CA GLY A 95 18.89 -8.69 7.11
C GLY A 95 17.73 -8.96 6.16
N VAL A 96 17.58 -10.26 5.84
CA VAL A 96 16.49 -10.80 5.03
C VAL A 96 15.84 -11.95 5.79
N ARG A 97 14.50 -11.99 5.81
CA ARG A 97 13.72 -13.06 6.43
C ARG A 97 12.57 -13.46 5.50
N SER A 98 12.26 -14.75 5.48
CA SER A 98 11.03 -15.23 4.86
C SER A 98 10.00 -15.46 5.95
N PRO A 99 8.94 -14.63 6.06
CA PRO A 99 7.91 -14.83 7.06
C PRO A 99 7.08 -16.11 6.78
N GLN A 100 7.15 -16.65 5.54
CA GLN A 100 6.50 -17.89 5.10
C GLN A 100 5.04 -18.01 5.56
N THR A 101 4.32 -16.88 5.58
CA THR A 101 2.96 -16.77 6.11
C THR A 101 2.03 -16.21 5.07
N THR A 102 0.76 -16.56 5.19
CA THR A 102 -0.32 -16.03 4.37
C THR A 102 -1.23 -15.22 5.27
N LEU A 103 -1.39 -13.93 4.95
CA LEU A 103 -2.37 -13.08 5.59
C LEU A 103 -3.75 -13.44 5.05
N HIS A 104 -4.60 -14.00 5.89
CA HIS A 104 -5.97 -14.35 5.51
C HIS A 104 -6.81 -13.09 5.22
N THR A 105 -7.97 -13.31 4.62
CA THR A 105 -8.96 -12.26 4.34
C THR A 105 -9.24 -11.39 5.56
N TYR A 106 -9.11 -10.07 5.41
CA TYR A 106 -9.37 -9.07 6.46
C TYR A 106 -8.77 -9.41 7.83
N SER A 107 -7.61 -10.06 7.83
CA SER A 107 -6.97 -10.55 9.04
C SER A 107 -5.71 -9.77 9.37
N SER A 108 -5.30 -9.88 10.63
CA SER A 108 -4.01 -9.40 11.11
C SER A 108 -3.22 -10.59 11.65
N HIS A 109 -1.92 -10.61 11.37
CA HIS A 109 -1.02 -11.68 11.79
C HIS A 109 0.24 -11.07 12.41
N VAL A 110 0.66 -11.60 13.56
CA VAL A 110 1.87 -11.14 14.25
C VAL A 110 3.01 -12.08 13.91
N PHE A 111 4.12 -11.52 13.44
CA PHE A 111 5.38 -12.23 13.24
C PHE A 111 6.53 -11.47 13.90
N LYS A 112 7.69 -12.10 13.92
CA LYS A 112 8.87 -11.63 14.66
C LYS A 112 10.02 -11.39 13.71
N LEU A 113 10.66 -10.23 13.80
CA LEU A 113 11.92 -9.94 13.12
C LEU A 113 13.05 -9.88 14.14
N PRO A 114 14.03 -10.80 14.09
CA PRO A 114 15.18 -10.76 14.98
C PRO A 114 16.27 -9.83 14.43
N ALA A 115 16.91 -9.06 15.30
CA ALA A 115 18.11 -8.31 14.97
C ALA A 115 19.20 -8.62 16.00
N VAL A 116 20.42 -8.84 15.52
CA VAL A 116 21.59 -8.96 16.39
C VAL A 116 22.22 -7.58 16.47
N ILE A 117 22.22 -7.01 17.68
CA ILE A 117 22.66 -5.64 17.94
C ILE A 117 23.87 -5.69 18.87
N PRO A 118 24.92 -4.87 18.64
CA PRO A 118 26.02 -4.74 19.59
C PRO A 118 25.53 -4.30 20.97
N ALA A 119 26.01 -4.91 22.05
CA ALA A 119 25.60 -4.53 23.41
C ALA A 119 25.93 -3.04 23.71
N SER A 120 27.01 -2.52 23.11
CA SER A 120 27.38 -1.10 23.22
C SER A 120 26.30 -0.16 22.69
N ALA A 121 25.53 -0.56 21.68
CA ALA A 121 24.45 0.27 21.13
C ALA A 121 23.22 0.38 22.06
N LEU A 122 23.15 -0.46 23.11
CA LEU A 122 22.06 -0.47 24.09
C LEU A 122 22.50 0.06 25.46
N SER A 123 23.80 0.24 25.69
CA SER A 123 24.35 0.48 27.03
C SER A 123 24.35 1.95 27.47
N ASP A 124 24.19 2.88 26.53
CA ASP A 124 24.43 4.30 26.77
C ASP A 124 23.24 5.05 27.38
N SER A 125 22.06 4.41 27.52
CA SER A 125 20.83 5.06 28.03
C SER A 125 19.84 4.04 28.61
N GLU A 126 18.98 4.48 29.54
CA GLU A 126 17.87 3.69 30.12
C GLU A 126 16.79 3.35 29.09
N SER A 127 16.64 4.22 28.08
CA SER A 127 15.74 4.05 26.96
C SER A 127 16.41 4.51 25.68
N VAL A 128 16.32 3.72 24.62
CA VAL A 128 16.98 3.97 23.34
C VAL A 128 15.96 3.98 22.22
N SER A 129 16.07 4.90 21.28
CA SER A 129 15.15 4.98 20.13
C SER A 129 15.55 3.98 19.04
N TYR A 130 14.56 3.37 18.40
CA TYR A 130 14.80 2.49 17.26
C TYR A 130 13.93 2.88 16.05
N LEU A 131 14.46 2.57 14.86
CA LEU A 131 13.76 2.67 13.59
C LEU A 131 14.04 1.39 12.77
N ILE A 132 12.97 0.75 12.28
CA ILE A 132 13.04 -0.37 11.34
C ILE A 132 12.54 0.13 9.99
N VAL A 133 13.40 0.05 8.98
CA VAL A 133 13.05 0.39 7.59
C VAL A 133 13.24 -0.83 6.72
N GLY A 134 12.29 -1.11 5.84
CA GLY A 134 12.37 -2.27 4.97
C GLY A 134 11.26 -2.37 3.94
N THR A 135 11.26 -3.49 3.23
CA THR A 135 10.20 -3.87 2.30
C THR A 135 9.79 -5.32 2.49
N ALA A 136 8.50 -5.59 2.30
CA ALA A 136 7.91 -6.91 2.28
C ALA A 136 7.40 -7.24 0.87
N GLN A 137 7.94 -8.30 0.29
CA GLN A 137 7.45 -8.88 -0.95
C GLN A 137 6.19 -9.69 -0.69
N TYR A 138 5.18 -9.48 -1.54
CA TYR A 138 3.89 -10.14 -1.43
C TYR A 138 3.34 -10.52 -2.80
N VAL A 139 2.46 -11.52 -2.82
CA VAL A 139 1.71 -11.89 -4.03
C VAL A 139 0.35 -11.21 -3.97
N PRO A 140 0.02 -10.28 -4.90
CA PRO A 140 -1.31 -9.74 -4.99
C PRO A 140 -2.31 -10.84 -5.33
N PRO A 141 -3.57 -10.69 -4.92
CA PRO A 141 -4.57 -11.68 -5.24
C PRO A 141 -4.83 -11.80 -6.76
N GLY A 142 -5.30 -12.98 -7.16
CA GLY A 142 -5.66 -13.32 -8.54
C GLY A 142 -4.65 -14.24 -9.24
N ARG A 143 -5.16 -15.17 -10.05
CA ARG A 143 -4.36 -16.20 -10.74
C ARG A 143 -3.29 -15.64 -11.66
N LEU A 144 -3.59 -14.57 -12.38
CA LEU A 144 -2.60 -13.92 -13.24
C LEU A 144 -1.48 -13.29 -12.41
N SER A 145 -1.81 -12.69 -11.27
CA SER A 145 -0.83 -12.11 -10.35
C SER A 145 0.14 -13.19 -9.81
N GLU A 146 -0.39 -14.38 -9.47
CA GLU A 146 0.42 -15.54 -9.08
C GLU A 146 1.42 -15.92 -10.20
N VAL A 147 0.94 -16.10 -11.44
CA VAL A 147 1.81 -16.46 -12.57
C VAL A 147 2.87 -15.39 -12.86
N LEU A 148 2.50 -14.11 -12.81
CA LEU A 148 3.44 -13.01 -13.03
C LEU A 148 4.49 -12.90 -11.92
N PHE A 149 4.11 -13.26 -10.68
CA PHE A 149 5.02 -13.32 -9.56
C PHE A 149 5.99 -14.50 -9.71
N ASP A 150 5.49 -15.69 -10.04
CA ASP A 150 6.29 -16.91 -10.21
C ASP A 150 7.26 -16.81 -11.40
N ALA A 151 6.89 -16.05 -12.43
CA ALA A 151 7.76 -15.73 -13.56
C ALA A 151 8.73 -14.56 -13.29
N GLU A 152 8.73 -14.01 -12.06
CA GLU A 152 9.51 -12.83 -11.63
C GLU A 152 9.29 -11.57 -12.50
N VAL A 153 8.24 -11.55 -13.32
CA VAL A 153 7.89 -10.41 -14.18
C VAL A 153 7.43 -9.23 -13.34
N ARG A 154 6.76 -9.51 -12.21
CA ARG A 154 6.32 -8.48 -11.27
C ARG A 154 6.41 -8.99 -9.84
N VAL A 155 7.24 -8.32 -9.04
CA VAL A 155 7.42 -8.61 -7.60
C VAL A 155 7.00 -7.38 -6.78
N PRO A 156 5.72 -7.26 -6.40
CA PRO A 156 5.23 -6.14 -5.62
C PRO A 156 5.83 -6.11 -4.21
N GLU A 157 6.09 -4.90 -3.72
CA GLU A 157 6.65 -4.65 -2.40
C GLU A 157 5.77 -3.68 -1.60
N ALA A 158 5.66 -3.94 -0.30
CA ALA A 158 5.02 -3.06 0.67
C ALA A 158 6.08 -2.50 1.62
N ALA A 159 6.05 -1.19 1.87
CA ALA A 159 7.02 -0.54 2.74
C ALA A 159 6.78 -0.91 4.22
N ILE A 160 7.88 -1.06 4.96
CA ILE A 160 7.90 -1.19 6.41
C ILE A 160 8.68 0.01 6.94
N GLU A 161 8.04 0.80 7.79
CA GLU A 161 8.67 1.90 8.51
C GLU A 161 8.07 1.94 9.91
N LEU A 162 8.84 1.46 10.89
CA LEU A 162 8.37 1.25 12.26
C LEU A 162 9.35 1.87 13.24
N SER A 163 8.86 2.70 14.16
CA SER A 163 9.69 3.34 15.17
C SER A 163 9.17 3.08 16.57
N GLY A 164 10.04 3.17 17.56
CA GLY A 164 9.66 3.11 18.97
C GLY A 164 10.85 3.28 19.90
N THR A 165 10.69 2.85 21.14
CA THR A 165 11.75 2.86 22.16
C THR A 165 11.96 1.47 22.75
N ILE A 166 13.20 1.18 23.12
CA ILE A 166 13.61 -0.02 23.86
C ILE A 166 13.99 0.44 25.26
N ASN A 167 13.33 -0.10 26.28
CA ASN A 167 13.74 0.12 27.67
C ASN A 167 14.81 -0.92 28.00
N THR A 168 16.02 -0.47 28.30
CA THR A 168 17.19 -1.33 28.53
C THR A 168 17.32 -1.74 29.99
N GLY A 169 16.61 -1.05 30.90
CA GLY A 169 16.38 -1.50 32.28
C GLY A 169 17.63 -1.75 33.12
N ASN A 170 18.77 -1.19 32.71
CA ASN A 170 20.02 -1.20 33.48
C ASN A 170 19.85 -0.57 34.87
#